data_AF-A0A1V3WAW5-F1
#
_entry.id   AF-A0A1V3WAW5-F1
#
_cell.length_a   1.000
_cell.length_b   1.000
_cell.length_c   1.000
_cell.angle_alpha   90.00
_cell.angle_beta   90.00
_cell.angle_gamma   90.00
#
_symmetry.space_group_name_H-M   'P 1'
#
loop_
_entity.id
_entity.type
_entity.pdbx_description
1 polymer ?
#
loop_
_entity_poly.entity_id
_entity_poly.type
_entity_poly.pdbx_seq_one_letter_code
_entity_poly.pdbx_strand_id
1 'polypeptide(L)' 'MARRARVDVELVRRGLARSRHQAAELIEAGKVRIDGLPVVKPATAVAPARR' A
#
# COMPACT_ATOMS: atom_id res chain seq x y z
N MET A 1 -9.50 -1.32 -18.63
CA MET A 1 -9.28 -2.16 -17.43
C MET A 1 -8.69 -1.29 -16.32
N ALA A 2 -9.35 -1.16 -15.17
CA ALA A 2 -8.82 -0.37 -14.06
C ALA A 2 -7.52 -1.01 -13.56
N ARG A 3 -6.39 -0.31 -13.70
CA ARG A 3 -5.07 -0.80 -13.30
C ARG A 3 -5.05 -0.90 -11.77
N ARG A 4 -5.23 -2.11 -11.24
CA ARG A 4 -5.00 -2.39 -9.81
C ARG A 4 -3.51 -2.20 -9.54
N ALA A 5 -3.19 -1.36 -8.56
CA ALA A 5 -1.83 -1.18 -8.07
C ALA A 5 -1.61 -2.06 -6.83
N ARG A 6 -0.37 -2.31 -6.44
CA ARG A 6 -0.06 -2.99 -5.18
C ARG A 6 0.00 -1.96 -4.04
N VAL A 7 -0.32 -2.37 -2.81
CA VAL A 7 -0.26 -1.47 -1.63
C VAL A 7 1.12 -0.83 -1.49
N ASP A 8 2.18 -1.63 -1.60
CA ASP A 8 3.57 -1.14 -1.51
C ASP A 8 3.88 -0.03 -2.52
N VAL A 9 3.34 -0.13 -3.74
CA VAL A 9 3.48 0.89 -4.79
C VAL A 9 2.66 2.14 -4.46
N GLU A 10 1.42 1.98 -3.99
CA GLU A 10 0.57 3.12 -3.66
C GLU A 10 1.07 3.90 -2.44
N LEU A 11 1.68 3.23 -1.46
CA LEU A 11 2.31 3.90 -0.32
C LEU A 11 3.46 4.81 -0.77
N VAL A 12 4.30 4.33 -1.70
CA VAL A 12 5.38 5.14 -2.27
C VAL A 12 4.82 6.28 -3.11
N ARG A 13 3.84 5.99 -3.98
CA ARG A 13 3.22 6.99 -4.84
C ARG A 13 2.55 8.12 -4.05
N ARG A 14 1.97 7.81 -2.88
CA ARG A 14 1.37 8.79 -1.96
C ARG A 14 2.39 9.50 -1.06
N GLY A 15 3.66 9.15 -1.13
CA GLY A 15 4.71 9.72 -0.26
C GLY A 15 4.64 9.25 1.19
N LEU A 16 3.88 8.19 1.49
CA LEU A 16 3.77 7.60 2.83
C LEU A 16 4.97 6.69 3.16
N ALA A 17 5.66 6.21 2.14
CA ALA A 17 6.91 5.48 2.25
C ALA A 17 7.91 5.99 1.21
N ARG A 18 9.18 6.08 1.58
CA ARG A 18 10.29 6.49 0.69
C ARG A 18 10.65 5.45 -0.36
N SER A 19 10.31 4.18 -0.10
CA SER A 19 10.62 3.06 -0.99
C SER A 19 9.62 1.91 -0.78
N ARG A 20 9.56 0.99 -1.75
CA ARG A 20 8.70 -0.21 -1.65
C ARG A 20 9.12 -1.13 -0.51
N HIS A 21 10.42 -1.13 -0.17
CA HIS A 21 10.93 -1.89 0.98
C HIS A 21 10.41 -1.29 2.29
N GLN A 22 10.53 0.03 2.48
CA GLN A 22 9.96 0.68 3.67
C GLN A 22 8.43 0.51 3.73
N ALA A 23 7.75 0.53 2.59
CA ALA A 23 6.33 0.25 2.52
C ALA A 23 5.99 -1.17 3.03
N ALA A 24 6.81 -2.17 2.67
CA ALA A 24 6.65 -3.53 3.18
C ALA A 24 6.88 -3.60 4.70
N GLU A 25 7.92 -2.95 5.23
CA GLU A 25 8.17 -2.88 6.67
C GLU A 25 7.00 -2.26 7.43
N LEU A 26 6.39 -1.19 6.91
CA LEU A 26 5.22 -0.55 7.53
C LEU A 26 3.99 -1.47 7.53
N ILE A 27 3.81 -2.26 6.46
CA ILE A 27 2.73 -3.24 6.33
C ILE A 27 2.94 -4.39 7.33
N GLU A 28 4.15 -4.94 7.39
CA GLU A 28 4.50 -6.02 8.32
C GLU A 28 4.43 -5.55 9.78
N ALA A 29 4.76 -4.29 10.05
CA ALA A 29 4.57 -3.66 11.36
C ALA A 29 3.10 -3.36 11.72
N GLY A 30 2.14 -3.67 10.84
CA GLY A 30 0.71 -3.41 11.06
C GLY A 30 0.32 -1.92 11.07
N LYS A 31 1.18 -1.04 10.54
CA LYS A 31 0.98 0.42 10.51
C LYS A 31 0.14 0.89 9.32
N VAL A 32 -0.18 -0.01 8.39
CA VAL A 32 -0.92 0.32 7.16
C VAL A 32 -2.32 -0.27 7.23
N ARG A 33 -3.31 0.58 7.00
CA ARG A 33 -4.73 0.21 6.94
C ARG A 33 -5.36 0.71 5.65
N ILE A 34 -6.31 -0.06 5.11
CA ILE A 34 -7.15 0.31 3.98
C ILE A 34 -8.59 0.13 4.43
N ASP A 35 -9.39 1.20 4.34
CA ASP A 35 -10.79 1.19 4.77
C ASP A 35 -10.99 0.67 6.21
N GLY A 36 -10.04 0.99 7.09
CA GLY A 36 -10.03 0.54 8.49
C GLY A 36 -9.44 -0.85 8.73
N LEU A 37 -9.19 -1.64 7.67
CA LEU A 37 -8.64 -2.99 7.77
C LEU A 37 -7.11 -2.98 7.66
N PRO A 38 -6.38 -3.68 8.56
CA PRO A 38 -4.92 -3.80 8.47
C PRO A 38 -4.51 -4.59 7.22
N VAL A 39 -3.52 -4.06 6.50
CA VAL A 39 -2.86 -4.79 5.41
C VAL A 39 -1.75 -5.64 6.01
N VAL A 40 -1.71 -6.92 5.64
CA VAL A 40 -0.67 -7.87 6.09
C VAL A 40 0.23 -8.40 4.97
N LYS A 41 -0.09 -8.08 3.71
CA LYS A 41 0.69 -8.48 2.53
C LYS A 41 1.02 -7.25 1.68
N PRO A 42 2.31 -6.93 1.45
CA PRO A 42 2.70 -5.78 0.63
C PRO A 42 2.21 -5.85 -0.82
N ALA A 43 2.07 -7.07 -1.34
CA ALA A 43 1.62 -7.34 -2.70
C ALA A 43 0.10 -7.31 -2.88
N THR A 44 -0.68 -6.99 -1.83
CA THR A 44 -2.14 -6.90 -1.94
C THR A 44 -2.53 -5.92 -3.05
N ALA A 45 -3.44 -6.33 -3.91
CA ALA A 45 -3.96 -5.48 -4.98
C ALA A 45 -4.96 -4.47 -4.39
N VAL A 46 -4.78 -3.20 -4.70
CA VAL A 46 -5.67 -2.11 -4.32
C VAL A 46 -6.34 -1.50 -5.54
N ALA A 47 -7.58 -1.04 -5.34
CA ALA A 47 -8.23 -0.19 -6.32
C ALA A 47 -7.36 1.07 -6.53
N PRO A 48 -7.24 1.56 -7.78
CA PRO A 48 -6.57 2.82 -8.02
C PRO A 48 -7.29 3.90 -7.21
N ALA A 49 -6.56 4.51 -6.28
CA ALA A 49 -7.06 5.65 -5.56
C ALA A 49 -7.43 6.73 -6.56
N ARG A 50 -8.68 7.21 -6.52
CA ARG A 50 -9.05 8.43 -7.25
C ARG A 50 -8.20 9.57 -6.69
N ARG A 51 -7.76 10.44 -7.60
CA ARG A 51 -6.91 11.60 -7.32
C ARG A 51 -7.53 12.48 -6.23
#